data_AF-A0AA38G7K9-F1
#
_entry.id   AF-A0AA38G7K9-F1
#
_cell.length_a   1.000
_cell.length_b   1.000
_cell.length_c   1.000
_cell.angle_alpha   90.00
_cell.angle_beta   90.00
_cell.angle_gamma   90.00
#
_symmetry.space_group_name_H-M   'P 1'
#
loop_
_entity.id
_entity.type
_entity.pdbx_description
1 polymer ?
#
loop_
_entity_poly.entity_id
_entity_poly.type
_entity_poly.pdbx_seq_one_letter_code
_entity_poly.pdbx_strand_id
1 'polypeptide(L)' 'PIDYSEWISNIVPVQKKPVGIRICMDFRDINKACPKDDFPLPNIDMIVDSTAGYE' A
#
# COMPACT_ATOMS: atom_id res chain seq x y z
N PRO A 1 -31.75 -3.95 3.36
CA PRO A 1 -31.22 -3.23 2.17
C PRO A 1 -29.69 -3.35 2.16
N ILE A 2 -29.10 -3.79 1.05
CA ILE A 2 -27.64 -3.85 0.90
C ILE A 2 -27.22 -2.47 0.42
N ASP A 3 -26.33 -1.83 1.18
CA ASP A 3 -25.74 -0.55 0.81
C ASP A 3 -24.54 -0.82 -0.09
N TYR A 4 -24.59 -0.28 -1.31
CA TYR A 4 -23.51 -0.45 -2.28
C TYR A 4 -22.61 0.77 -2.25
N SER A 5 -21.30 0.53 -2.20
CA SER A 5 -20.31 1.59 -2.36
C SER A 5 -20.46 2.28 -3.72
N GLU A 6 -20.41 3.61 -3.74
CA GLU A 6 -20.34 4.40 -4.99
C GLU A 6 -19.00 4.22 -5.72
N TRP A 7 -17.96 3.77 -5.00
CA TRP A 7 -16.63 3.56 -5.53
C TRP A 7 -16.35 2.09 -5.82
N ILE A 8 -15.72 1.83 -6.96
CA ILE A 8 -15.26 0.51 -7.40
C ILE A 8 -13.82 0.59 -7.94
N SER A 9 -13.02 -0.43 -7.63
CA SER A 9 -11.66 -0.59 -8.16
C SER A 9 -11.51 -1.95 -8.82
N ASN A 10 -10.72 -2.01 -9.89
CA ASN A 10 -10.50 -3.25 -10.63
C ASN A 10 -9.63 -4.22 -9.84
N ILE A 11 -9.97 -5.51 -9.90
CA ILE A 11 -9.11 -6.58 -9.41
C ILE A 11 -8.13 -6.97 -10.52
N VAL A 12 -6.85 -7.01 -10.18
CA VAL A 12 -5.74 -7.32 -11.09
C VAL A 12 -5.01 -8.56 -10.56
N PRO A 13 -5.27 -9.76 -11.11
CA PRO A 13 -4.48 -10.94 -10.80
C PRO A 13 -3.09 -10.81 -11.43
N VAL A 14 -2.05 -10.99 -10.62
CA VAL A 14 -0.65 -10.89 -11.03
C VAL A 14 0.07 -12.20 -10.74
N GLN A 15 0.74 -12.77 -11.73
CA GLN A 15 1.57 -13.96 -11.49
C GLN A 15 2.92 -13.58 -10.87
N LYS A 16 3.13 -13.97 -9.62
CA LYS A 16 4.35 -13.71 -8.84
C LYS A 16 5.08 -15.03 -8.57
N LYS A 17 6.26 -15.22 -9.15
CA LYS A 17 7.11 -16.38 -8.85
C LYS A 17 7.87 -16.17 -7.53
N PRO A 18 8.09 -17.21 -6.71
CA PRO A 18 7.53 -18.57 -6.78
C PRO A 18 6.12 -18.70 -6.16
N VAL A 19 5.60 -17.63 -5.58
CA VAL A 19 4.40 -17.59 -4.70
C VAL A 19 3.09 -17.96 -5.40
N GLY A 20 3.00 -17.86 -6.73
CA GLY A 20 1.78 -18.16 -7.50
C GLY A 20 1.05 -16.90 -7.97
N ILE A 21 -0.27 -16.86 -7.89
CA ILE A 21 -1.06 -15.67 -8.26
C ILE A 21 -1.25 -14.78 -7.02
N ARG A 22 -0.95 -13.50 -7.14
CA ARG A 22 -1.29 -12.46 -6.18
C ARG A 22 -2.46 -11.65 -6.71
N ILE A 23 -3.52 -11.53 -5.94
CA ILE A 23 -4.63 -10.64 -6.25
C ILE A 23 -4.25 -9.22 -5.80
N CYS A 24 -4.16 -8.30 -6.75
CA CYS A 24 -3.93 -6.87 -6.51
C CYS A 24 -5.22 -6.10 -6.80
N MET A 25 -5.39 -4.93 -6.18
CA MET A 25 -6.48 -4.00 -6.51
C MET A 25 -5.88 -2.74 -7.14
N ASP A 26 -6.50 -2.26 -8.20
CA ASP A 26 -6.06 -1.08 -8.94
C ASP A 26 -6.55 0.20 -8.25
N PHE A 27 -5.71 0.75 -7.37
CA PHE A 27 -5.99 1.95 -6.60
C PHE A 27 -5.61 3.26 -7.31
N ARG A 28 -5.34 3.26 -8.62
CA ARG A 28 -4.86 4.48 -9.31
C ARG A 28 -5.80 5.67 -9.18
N ASP A 29 -7.11 5.45 -9.34
CA ASP A 29 -8.10 6.53 -9.23
C ASP A 29 -8.32 6.95 -7.78
N ILE A 30 -8.31 5.99 -6.85
CA ILE A 30 -8.39 6.26 -5.40
C ILE A 30 -7.18 7.09 -4.95
N ASN A 31 -5.97 6.74 -5.37
CA ASN A 31 -4.74 7.47 -5.01
C ASN A 31 -4.70 8.90 -5.56
N LYS A 32 -5.45 9.21 -6.64
CA LYS A 32 -5.61 10.58 -7.15
C LYS A 32 -6.69 11.36 -6.39
N ALA A 33 -7.73 10.67 -5.93
CA ALA A 33 -8.85 11.27 -5.20
C ALA A 33 -8.48 11.55 -3.73
N CYS A 34 -7.63 10.72 -3.13
CA CYS A 34 -7.17 10.91 -1.76
C CYS A 34 -6.06 11.96 -1.68
N PRO A 35 -6.14 12.92 -0.74
CA PRO A 35 -5.00 13.80 -0.45
C PRO A 35 -3.83 12.95 0.02
N LYS A 36 -2.62 13.33 -0.41
CA LYS A 36 -1.41 12.64 0.03
C LYS A 36 -1.22 12.88 1.53
N ASP A 37 -0.98 11.80 2.25
CA ASP A 37 -0.66 11.88 3.66
C ASP A 37 0.82 12.25 3.83
N ASP A 38 1.08 13.30 4.61
CA ASP A 38 2.42 13.87 4.83
C ASP A 38 3.06 13.31 6.10
N PHE A 39 2.93 12.00 6.35
CA PHE A 39 3.78 11.31 7.32
C PHE A 39 5.01 10.78 6.59
N PRO A 40 6.13 11.53 6.57
CA PRO A 40 7.35 11.03 5.98
C PRO A 40 7.79 9.79 6.76
N LEU A 41 8.13 8.73 6.04
CA LEU A 41 8.87 7.63 6.65
C LEU A 41 10.19 8.20 7.19
N PRO A 42 10.61 7.77 8.39
CA PRO A 42 11.95 8.02 8.88
C PRO A 42 13.02 7.82 7.81
N ASN A 43 14.06 8.65 7.82
CA ASN A 43 15.26 8.37 7.06
C ASN A 43 15.76 6.96 7.44
N ILE A 44 16.26 6.20 6.46
CA ILE A 44 16.75 4.83 6.66
C ILE A 44 17.81 4.76 7.76
N ASP A 45 18.70 5.74 7.84
CA ASP A 45 19.74 5.83 8.87
C ASP A 45 19.09 5.93 10.26
N MET A 46 18.03 6.73 10.39
CA MET A 46 17.27 6.84 11.65
C MET A 46 16.60 5.52 12.05
N ILE A 47 16.09 4.74 11.09
CA ILE A 47 15.50 3.41 11.35
C ILE A 47 16.58 2.41 11.77
N VAL A 48 17.73 2.44 11.09
CA VAL A 48 18.86 1.55 11.38
C VAL A 48 19.40 1.85 12.78
N ASP A 49 19.66 3.12 13.10
CA ASP A 49 20.18 3.55 14.40
C ASP A 49 19.22 3.20 15.54
N SER A 50 17.91 3.37 15.33
CA SER A 50 16.90 3.00 16.34
C SER A 50 16.72 1.48 16.50
N THR A 51 17.01 0.69 15.48
CA THR A 51 16.89 -0.78 15.52
C THR A 51 18.16 -1.47 16.00
N ALA A 52 19.34 -0.87 15.75
CA ALA A 52 20.64 -1.45 16.06
C ALA A 52 20.90 -1.61 17.56
N GLY A 53 20.07 -1.00 18.42
CA GLY A 53 20.31 -0.94 19.86
C GLY A 53 21.50 -0.03 20.13
N TYR A 54 21.22 1.16 20.65
CA TYR A 54 22.25 2.05 21.16
C TYR A 54 23.11 1.26 22.18
N GLU A 55 24.43 1.15 21.96
CA GLU A 55 25.37 0.81 23.05
C GLU A 55 25.52 2.00 24.02
#